data_AF-A0A957YTP6-F1
#
_entry.id   AF-A0A957YTP6-F1
#
_cell.length_a   1.000
_cell.length_b   1.000
_cell.length_c   1.000
_cell.angle_alpha   90.00
_cell.angle_beta   90.00
_cell.angle_gamma   90.00
#
_symmetry.space_group_name_H-M   'P 1'
#
loop_
_entity.id
_entity.type
_entity.pdbx_description
1 polymer ?
#
loop_
_entity_poly.entity_id
_entity_poly.type
_entity_poly.pdbx_seq_one_letter_code
_entity_poly.pdbx_strand_id
1 'polypeptide(L)'
;MSVTYPKPESPRDLNHITIYYNRNEFCGWPFNHGFWAFDNNELLISFSRGPCTYQAPYDMGHGVVDALGGEYVVLRSTDGGQSWPVETLQSLGTRLEFDRQLLGGFAASAPTEPLDWSSPDFCMTAGFGI
;
A
#
# COMPACT_ATOMS: atom_id res chain seq x y z
N MET A 1 -20.51 -34.14 -10.44
CA MET A 1 -21.27 -33.71 -9.23
C MET A 1 -21.14 -32.20 -9.14
N SER A 2 -22.24 -31.47 -8.98
CA SER A 2 -22.22 -30.01 -8.80
C SER A 2 -21.92 -29.71 -7.33
N VAL A 3 -20.86 -28.95 -7.07
CA VAL A 3 -20.59 -28.42 -5.72
C VAL A 3 -21.52 -27.23 -5.51
N THR A 4 -22.31 -27.29 -4.45
CA THR A 4 -23.15 -26.15 -4.02
C THR A 4 -22.49 -25.54 -2.80
N TYR A 5 -22.13 -24.26 -2.87
CA TYR A 5 -21.59 -23.54 -1.72
C TYR A 5 -22.73 -22.94 -0.89
N PRO A 6 -22.62 -22.91 0.44
CA PRO A 6 -23.59 -22.22 1.28
C PRO A 6 -23.60 -20.72 0.96
N LYS A 7 -24.73 -20.06 1.28
CA LYS A 7 -24.84 -18.60 1.19
C LYS A 7 -23.75 -17.98 2.10
N PRO A 8 -22.99 -16.97 1.62
CA PRO A 8 -22.05 -16.26 2.47
C PRO A 8 -22.76 -15.66 3.69
N GLU A 9 -22.22 -15.91 4.88
CA GLU A 9 -22.67 -15.29 6.13
C GLU A 9 -21.63 -14.26 6.59
N SER A 10 -22.09 -13.11 7.07
CA SER A 10 -21.21 -12.13 7.69
C SER A 10 -20.67 -12.68 9.01
N PRO A 11 -19.35 -12.69 9.23
CA PRO A 11 -18.78 -13.05 10.51
C PRO A 11 -19.30 -12.11 11.60
N ARG A 12 -19.71 -12.67 12.75
CA ARG A 12 -20.36 -11.89 13.82
C ARG A 12 -19.39 -10.98 14.58
N ASP A 13 -18.12 -11.35 14.59
CA ASP A 13 -17.08 -10.69 15.39
C ASP A 13 -16.06 -9.93 14.52
N LEU A 14 -16.47 -9.48 13.32
CA LEU A 14 -15.63 -8.67 12.42
C LEU A 14 -16.25 -7.30 12.19
N ASN A 15 -15.39 -6.29 12.16
CA ASN A 15 -15.76 -4.91 11.84
C ASN A 15 -15.14 -4.50 10.50
N HIS A 16 -15.91 -3.77 9.69
CA HIS A 16 -15.38 -3.09 8.51
C HIS A 16 -14.85 -1.71 8.89
N ILE A 17 -13.62 -1.40 8.48
CA ILE A 17 -12.94 -0.16 8.82
C ILE A 17 -12.37 0.44 7.53
N THR A 18 -12.48 1.76 7.41
CA THR A 18 -11.81 2.51 6.35
C THR A 18 -10.41 2.91 6.83
N ILE A 19 -9.39 2.37 6.18
CA ILE A 19 -7.98 2.71 6.45
C ILE A 19 -7.65 4.09 5.87
N TYR A 20 -8.00 4.31 4.60
CA TYR A 20 -7.76 5.56 3.90
C TYR A 20 -8.86 5.79 2.86
N TYR A 21 -9.25 7.06 2.67
CA TYR A 21 -10.19 7.46 1.64
C TYR A 21 -9.94 8.89 1.19
N ASN A 22 -9.82 9.06 -0.13
CA ASN A 22 -9.92 10.34 -0.80
C ASN A 22 -10.74 10.15 -2.08
N ARG A 23 -11.73 11.02 -2.31
CA ARG A 23 -12.64 10.93 -3.46
C ARG A 23 -11.92 11.11 -4.81
N ASN A 24 -10.78 11.78 -4.82
CA ASN A 24 -10.05 12.11 -6.05
C ASN A 24 -8.83 11.21 -6.27
N GLU A 25 -8.74 10.08 -5.55
CA GLU A 25 -7.60 9.19 -5.61
C GLU A 25 -8.04 7.73 -5.74
N PHE A 26 -7.35 7.00 -6.61
CA PHE A 26 -7.33 5.55 -6.59
C PHE A 26 -6.33 5.08 -5.54
N CYS A 27 -6.70 4.10 -4.73
CA CYS A 27 -5.84 3.49 -3.72
C CYS A 27 -5.88 1.98 -3.86
N GLY A 28 -4.72 1.32 -3.90
CA GLY A 28 -4.68 -0.10 -4.22
C GLY A 28 -3.39 -0.82 -3.90
N TRP A 29 -3.44 -2.12 -4.17
CA TRP A 29 -2.33 -3.08 -4.08
C TRP A 29 -1.66 -3.23 -2.70
N PRO A 30 -2.37 -3.22 -1.56
CA PRO A 30 -1.73 -3.39 -0.25
C PRO A 30 -0.98 -4.73 -0.12
N PHE A 31 -1.35 -5.75 -0.90
CA PHE A 31 -0.63 -7.02 -0.95
C PHE A 31 0.79 -6.88 -1.50
N ASN A 32 1.00 -6.02 -2.51
CA ASN A 32 2.32 -5.81 -3.13
C ASN A 32 3.20 -4.94 -2.24
N HIS A 33 2.56 -3.99 -1.54
CA HIS A 33 3.20 -2.99 -0.73
C HIS A 33 3.49 -3.44 0.71
N GLY A 34 2.68 -4.32 1.27
CA GLY A 34 2.92 -4.96 2.57
C GLY A 34 1.99 -4.52 3.70
N PHE A 35 1.89 -5.39 4.71
CA PHE A 35 1.13 -5.19 5.93
C PHE A 35 1.87 -5.85 7.09
N TRP A 36 2.15 -5.09 8.15
CA TRP A 36 2.96 -5.53 9.29
C TRP A 36 2.22 -5.30 10.60
N ALA A 37 2.46 -6.20 11.54
CA ALA A 37 2.01 -6.10 12.91
C ALA A 37 3.23 -6.13 13.82
N PHE A 38 3.29 -5.15 14.71
CA PHE A 38 4.33 -5.02 15.73
C PHE A 38 3.74 -5.32 17.11
N ASP A 39 4.60 -5.29 18.13
CA ASP A 39 4.16 -5.35 19.51
C ASP A 39 3.20 -4.19 19.86
N ASN A 40 2.48 -4.32 20.97
CA ASN A 40 1.54 -3.31 21.48
C ASN A 40 0.39 -2.93 20.53
N ASN A 41 -0.03 -3.85 19.66
CA ASN A 41 -1.13 -3.65 18.70
C ASN A 41 -0.87 -2.55 17.65
N GLU A 42 0.40 -2.25 17.35
CA GLU A 42 0.75 -1.34 16.26
C GLU A 42 0.70 -2.08 14.92
N LEU A 43 0.05 -1.47 13.93
CA LEU A 43 -0.09 -1.98 12.58
C LEU A 43 0.41 -0.95 11.59
N LEU A 44 1.10 -1.41 10.55
CA LEU A 44 1.55 -0.59 9.43
C LEU A 44 1.06 -1.22 8.13
N ILE A 45 0.48 -0.41 7.27
CA ILE A 45 0.09 -0.82 5.92
C ILE A 45 0.77 0.08 4.91
N SER A 46 1.27 -0.50 3.84
CA SER A 46 1.74 0.23 2.66
C SER A 46 0.78 -0.02 1.49
N PHE A 47 0.59 0.97 0.62
CA PHE A 47 -0.23 0.88 -0.59
C PHE A 47 0.17 1.96 -1.61
N SER A 48 -0.25 1.83 -2.87
CA SER A 48 -0.17 2.95 -3.82
C SER A 48 -1.42 3.80 -3.73
N ARG A 49 -1.25 5.12 -3.84
CA ARG A 49 -2.34 6.03 -4.20
C ARG A 49 -1.95 6.86 -5.42
N GLY A 50 -2.92 7.24 -6.23
CA GLY A 50 -2.71 8.12 -7.37
C GLY A 50 -3.98 8.88 -7.75
N PRO A 51 -3.86 10.00 -8.47
CA PRO A 51 -5.00 10.81 -8.87
C PRO A 51 -5.96 10.02 -9.76
N CYS A 52 -7.25 10.07 -9.44
CA CYS A 52 -8.30 9.42 -10.22
C CYS A 52 -9.59 10.23 -10.15
N THR A 53 -10.10 10.68 -11.30
CA THR A 53 -11.34 11.47 -11.36
C THR A 53 -12.60 10.63 -11.44
N TYR A 54 -12.43 9.32 -11.73
CA TYR A 54 -13.53 8.37 -11.93
C TYR A 54 -14.56 8.81 -13.00
N GLN A 55 -14.17 9.66 -13.96
CA GLN A 55 -15.06 10.13 -15.02
C GLN A 55 -15.00 9.23 -16.26
N ALA A 56 -13.88 8.54 -16.47
CA ALA A 56 -13.71 7.59 -17.56
C ALA A 56 -12.96 6.33 -17.11
N PRO A 57 -13.18 5.16 -17.76
CA PRO A 57 -12.41 3.94 -17.47
C PRO A 57 -10.89 4.12 -17.55
N TYR A 58 -10.43 5.02 -18.42
CA TYR A 58 -9.02 5.38 -18.56
C TYR A 58 -8.40 5.89 -17.24
N ASP A 59 -9.17 6.61 -16.42
CA ASP A 59 -8.69 7.21 -15.18
C ASP A 59 -8.24 6.17 -14.14
N MET A 60 -8.66 4.92 -14.29
CA MET A 60 -8.31 3.79 -13.41
C MET A 60 -7.26 2.86 -14.04
N GLY A 61 -6.77 3.17 -15.23
CA GLY A 61 -5.74 2.38 -15.88
C GLY A 61 -4.45 2.43 -15.08
N HIS A 62 -3.77 1.30 -14.94
CA HIS A 62 -2.52 1.21 -14.16
C HIS A 62 -1.46 2.24 -14.59
N GLY A 63 -1.37 2.52 -15.88
CA GLY A 63 -0.49 3.57 -16.41
C GLY A 63 -0.79 4.98 -15.87
N VAL A 64 -2.04 5.25 -15.47
CA VAL A 64 -2.47 6.54 -14.91
C VAL A 64 -2.29 6.56 -13.39
N VAL A 65 -2.93 5.60 -12.70
CA VAL A 65 -3.02 5.59 -11.23
C VAL A 65 -1.73 5.14 -10.55
N ASP A 66 -0.82 4.47 -11.27
CA ASP A 66 0.47 4.05 -10.74
C ASP A 66 1.64 4.64 -11.53
N ALA A 67 1.78 4.32 -12.81
CA ALA A 67 3.00 4.67 -13.55
C ALA A 67 3.24 6.19 -13.68
N LEU A 68 2.18 6.97 -13.91
CA LEU A 68 2.27 8.42 -14.10
C LEU A 68 1.95 9.23 -12.83
N GLY A 69 1.06 8.73 -11.98
CA GLY A 69 0.54 9.46 -10.83
C GLY A 69 0.66 8.73 -9.49
N GLY A 70 1.25 7.53 -9.47
CA GLY A 70 1.35 6.68 -8.29
C GLY A 70 2.40 7.15 -7.29
N GLU A 71 1.97 7.22 -6.05
CA GLU A 71 2.77 7.45 -4.86
C GLU A 71 2.64 6.23 -3.94
N TYR A 72 3.78 5.75 -3.45
CA TYR A 72 3.81 4.67 -2.47
C TYR A 72 3.72 5.31 -1.09
N VAL A 73 2.75 4.88 -0.30
CA VAL A 73 2.49 5.49 1.00
C VAL A 73 2.36 4.43 2.08
N VAL A 74 2.73 4.81 3.30
CA VAL A 74 2.46 4.03 4.50
C VAL A 74 1.51 4.77 5.42
N LEU A 75 0.68 4.02 6.13
CA LEU A 75 -0.21 4.52 7.16
C LEU A 75 -0.12 3.62 8.38
N ARG A 76 -0.26 4.21 9.57
CA ARG A 76 -0.08 3.51 10.84
C ARG A 76 -1.34 3.55 11.68
N SER A 77 -1.59 2.45 12.37
CA SER A 77 -2.54 2.33 13.48
C SER A 77 -1.78 1.98 14.76
N THR A 78 -2.18 2.56 15.89
CA THR A 78 -1.62 2.25 17.22
C THR A 78 -2.66 1.65 18.18
N ASP A 79 -3.84 1.28 17.69
CA ASP A 79 -4.96 0.77 18.49
C ASP A 79 -5.50 -0.59 17.99
N GLY A 80 -4.67 -1.38 17.32
CA GLY A 80 -5.05 -2.68 16.77
C GLY A 80 -5.89 -2.60 15.50
N GLY A 81 -5.83 -1.48 14.78
CA GLY A 81 -6.49 -1.27 13.49
C GLY A 81 -7.86 -0.63 13.59
N GLN A 82 -8.25 -0.15 14.77
CA GLN A 82 -9.53 0.51 15.00
C GLN A 82 -9.56 1.91 14.39
N SER A 83 -8.42 2.61 14.35
CA SER A 83 -8.29 3.91 13.70
C SER A 83 -7.00 4.03 12.89
N TRP A 84 -7.08 4.80 11.81
CA TRP A 84 -5.98 5.04 10.86
C TRP A 84 -5.89 6.54 10.57
N PRO A 85 -5.22 7.31 11.43
CA PRO A 85 -5.22 8.77 11.33
C PRO A 85 -4.40 9.22 10.12
N VAL A 86 -5.03 9.96 9.20
CA VAL A 86 -4.43 10.38 7.92
C VAL A 86 -3.20 11.26 8.09
N GLU A 87 -3.08 11.96 9.22
CA GLU A 87 -1.90 12.74 9.61
C GLU A 87 -0.65 11.88 9.82
N THR A 88 -0.79 10.57 10.00
CA THR A 88 0.33 9.63 10.08
C THR A 88 0.77 9.11 8.71
N LEU A 89 0.08 9.50 7.64
CA LEU A 89 0.40 9.07 6.29
C LEU A 89 1.77 9.61 5.88
N GLN A 90 2.65 8.72 5.43
CA GLN A 90 3.96 9.09 4.92
C GLN A 90 4.12 8.64 3.48
N SER A 91 4.64 9.54 2.65
CA SER A 91 5.10 9.20 1.31
C SER A 91 6.46 8.52 1.38
N LEU A 92 6.59 7.41 0.66
CA LEU A 92 7.85 6.73 0.40
C LEU A 92 8.47 7.15 -0.93
N GLY A 93 7.73 7.92 -1.75
CA GLY A 93 8.13 8.37 -3.08
C GLY A 93 7.16 7.91 -4.16
N THR A 94 7.34 8.47 -5.36
CA THR A 94 6.53 8.16 -6.54
C THR A 94 7.22 7.17 -7.46
N ARG A 95 6.42 6.42 -8.23
CA ARG A 95 6.95 5.51 -9.26
C ARG A 95 7.90 6.24 -10.23
N LEU A 96 7.53 7.46 -10.61
CA LEU A 96 8.31 8.31 -11.50
C LEU A 96 9.66 8.75 -10.90
N GLU A 97 9.71 9.04 -9.61
CA GLU A 97 10.97 9.36 -8.92
C GLU A 97 11.91 8.15 -8.87
N PHE A 98 11.38 6.97 -8.55
CA PHE A 98 12.18 5.74 -8.53
C PHE A 98 12.72 5.42 -9.93
N ASP A 99 11.90 5.52 -10.97
CA ASP A 99 12.34 5.26 -12.34
C ASP A 99 13.41 6.26 -12.81
N ARG A 100 13.28 7.54 -12.44
CA ARG A 100 14.31 8.55 -12.72
C ARG A 100 15.63 8.26 -12.01
N GLN A 101 15.58 7.82 -10.75
CA GLN A 101 16.78 7.46 -10.00
C GLN A 101 17.48 6.25 -10.63
N LEU A 102 16.72 5.21 -10.98
CA LEU A 102 17.25 4.00 -11.59
C LEU A 102 17.82 4.25 -12.99
N LEU A 103 17.05 4.89 -13.87
CA LEU A 103 17.45 5.12 -15.26
C LEU A 103 18.51 6.22 -15.40
N GLY A 104 18.50 7.20 -14.49
CA GLY A 104 19.45 8.30 -14.47
C GLY A 104 20.78 7.97 -13.78
N GLY A 105 20.90 6.79 -13.14
CA GLY A 105 22.08 6.43 -12.35
C GLY A 105 22.24 7.25 -11.06
N PHE A 106 21.13 7.79 -10.54
CA PHE A 106 21.07 8.54 -9.27
C PHE A 106 20.55 7.70 -8.10
N ALA A 107 20.43 6.39 -8.29
CA ALA A 107 20.09 5.47 -7.22
C ALA A 107 21.14 5.55 -6.10
N ALA A 108 20.68 5.47 -4.85
CA ALA A 108 21.58 5.40 -3.71
C ALA A 108 22.52 4.18 -3.83
N SER A 109 23.75 4.33 -3.34
CA SER A 109 24.67 3.20 -3.23
C SER A 109 24.04 2.09 -2.39
N ALA A 110 24.26 0.85 -2.80
CA ALA A 110 23.85 -0.30 -2.01
C ALA A 110 24.47 -0.23 -0.59
N PRO A 111 23.77 -0.67 0.46
CA PRO A 111 24.34 -0.78 1.79
C PRO A 111 25.63 -1.61 1.76
N THR A 112 26.65 -1.16 2.51
CA THR A 112 27.93 -1.89 2.63
C THR A 112 27.84 -3.08 3.56
N GLU A 113 26.89 -3.05 4.49
CA GLU A 113 26.56 -4.15 5.38
C GLU A 113 25.31 -4.88 4.86
N PRO A 114 25.26 -6.22 4.95
CA PRO A 114 24.06 -6.97 4.60
C PRO A 114 22.84 -6.51 5.42
N LEU A 115 21.68 -6.39 4.77
CA LEU A 115 20.42 -6.20 5.47
C LEU A 115 20.11 -7.40 6.36
N ASP A 116 19.69 -7.14 7.60
CA ASP A 116 19.14 -8.17 8.49
C ASP A 116 17.67 -8.41 8.14
N TRP A 117 17.44 -9.44 7.31
CA TRP A 117 16.11 -9.89 6.91
C TRP A 117 15.31 -10.57 8.04
N SER A 118 15.95 -10.87 9.18
CA SER A 118 15.30 -11.49 10.33
C SER A 118 14.82 -10.49 11.38
N SER A 119 15.15 -9.21 11.22
CA SER A 119 14.72 -8.16 12.13
C SER A 119 13.18 -8.08 12.21
N PRO A 120 12.59 -8.04 13.42
CA PRO A 120 11.14 -7.84 13.59
C PRO A 120 10.67 -6.47 13.09
N ASP A 121 11.60 -5.53 12.91
CA ASP A 121 11.33 -4.17 12.43
C ASP A 121 11.52 -4.04 10.92
N PHE A 122 11.85 -5.13 10.21
CA PHE A 122 12.06 -5.10 8.78
C PHE A 122 10.72 -4.94 8.03
N CYS A 123 10.60 -3.85 7.28
CA CYS A 123 9.47 -3.58 6.37
C CYS A 123 9.99 -3.38 4.94
N MET A 124 9.27 -3.94 3.96
CA MET A 124 9.59 -3.80 2.54
C MET A 124 8.34 -3.50 1.72
N THR A 125 8.36 -2.36 1.03
CA THR A 125 7.35 -2.03 0.02
C THR A 125 7.85 -2.35 -1.38
N ALA A 126 6.98 -2.85 -2.24
CA ALA A 126 7.30 -3.06 -3.64
C ALA A 126 6.09 -2.83 -4.55
N GLY A 127 6.29 -2.13 -5.67
CA GLY A 127 5.30 -1.99 -6.73
C GLY A 127 5.60 -2.95 -7.88
N PHE A 128 5.43 -4.26 -7.67
CA PHE A 128 5.64 -5.25 -8.73
C PHE A 128 4.41 -5.37 -9.65
N GLY A 129 4.60 -5.18 -10.96
CA GLY A 129 3.65 -5.62 -11.99
C GLY A 129 2.34 -4.84 -12.05
N ILE A 130 2.43 -3.52 -11.94
CA ILE A 130 1.30 -2.60 -12.03
C ILE A 130 1.26 -2.01 -13.43
#